data_AF-A0A2V6ZGV5-F1
#
_entry.id   AF-A0A2V6ZGV5-F1
#
_cell.length_a   1.000
_cell.length_b   1.000
_cell.length_c   1.000
_cell.angle_alpha   90.00
_cell.angle_beta   90.00
_cell.angle_gamma   90.00
#
_symmetry.space_group_name_H-M   'P 1'
#
loop_
_entity.id
_entity.type
_entity.pdbx_description
1 polymer ?
#
loop_
_entity_poly.entity_id
_entity_poly.type
_entity_poly.pdbx_seq_one_letter_code
_entity_poly.pdbx_strand_id
1 'polypeptide(L)'
;AYRRYVEEFPRPVEAALEARFKIAEIHKAANDMPLYRQELAEIVRIDADAGPERTGRTRTLAARSSLVLAEQIYQEFVAVKLRQPFETSLQEKKQRMDAAIEAMDSLVGYEIGEVTAAATYYMAETYFDFRRDLAQSERPADLEPADLQEYERSLEEEAFPFEERAIHLHEKNLEMMRAGLFNAWIEKSLDRLAELVPGRYAKQEMSDGFLDAIDSYVYRHPVPPPSSATSDGADATPRIDSAPATQPASTAGGH
;
A
#
# COMPACT_ATOMS: atom_id res chain seq x y z
N ALA A 1 3.06 -25.06 -22.65
CA ALA A 1 3.86 -25.77 -21.63
C ALA A 1 3.46 -25.36 -20.21
N TYR A 2 3.52 -24.07 -19.84
CA TYR A 2 3.19 -23.61 -18.48
C TYR A 2 1.74 -23.85 -18.03
N ARG A 3 0.71 -23.62 -18.87
CA ARG A 3 -0.70 -23.85 -18.49
C ARG A 3 -0.98 -25.32 -18.10
N ARG A 4 -0.52 -26.25 -18.94
CA ARG A 4 -0.60 -27.69 -18.68
C ARG A 4 0.12 -28.10 -17.39
N TYR A 5 1.28 -27.49 -17.11
CA TYR A 5 2.01 -27.73 -15.87
C TYR A 5 1.23 -27.29 -14.63
N VAL A 6 0.59 -26.12 -14.65
CA VAL A 6 -0.19 -25.62 -13.51
C VAL A 6 -1.46 -26.45 -13.27
N GLU A 7 -2.09 -26.95 -14.34
CA GLU A 7 -3.26 -27.83 -14.24
C GLU A 7 -2.89 -29.22 -13.71
N GLU A 8 -1.74 -29.75 -14.11
CA GLU A 8 -1.26 -31.08 -13.70
C GLU A 8 -0.56 -31.08 -12.32
N PHE A 9 0.00 -29.95 -11.88
CA PHE A 9 0.76 -29.81 -10.63
C PHE A 9 0.29 -28.60 -9.80
N PRO A 10 -0.88 -28.66 -9.16
CA PRO A 10 -1.41 -27.56 -8.35
C PRO A 10 -0.68 -27.36 -7.01
N ARG A 11 0.25 -28.25 -6.66
CA ARG A 11 1.03 -28.18 -5.41
C ARG A 11 2.54 -28.33 -5.68
N PRO A 12 3.39 -27.69 -4.86
CA PRO A 12 3.04 -26.79 -3.74
C PRO A 12 2.41 -25.48 -4.23
N VAL A 13 1.47 -24.92 -3.45
CA VAL A 13 0.66 -23.74 -3.87
C VAL A 13 1.53 -22.58 -4.35
N GLU A 14 2.61 -22.29 -3.63
CA GLU A 14 3.52 -21.21 -3.99
C GLU A 14 4.11 -21.37 -5.40
N ALA A 15 4.63 -22.55 -5.73
CA ALA A 15 5.21 -22.80 -7.06
C ALA A 15 4.15 -22.73 -8.18
N ALA A 16 2.93 -23.19 -7.90
CA ALA A 16 1.81 -23.09 -8.83
C ALA A 16 1.42 -21.62 -9.10
N LEU A 17 1.35 -20.80 -8.05
CA LEU A 17 1.06 -19.36 -8.16
C LEU A 17 2.17 -18.61 -8.89
N GLU A 18 3.44 -18.93 -8.67
CA GLU A 18 4.54 -18.33 -9.42
C GLU A 18 4.49 -18.67 -10.91
N ALA A 19 4.14 -19.91 -11.24
CA ALA A 19 3.94 -20.33 -12.62
C ALA A 19 2.75 -19.60 -13.26
N ARG A 20 1.62 -19.48 -12.56
CA ARG A 20 0.47 -18.67 -13.02
C ARG A 20 0.82 -17.21 -13.24
N PHE A 21 1.57 -16.60 -12.32
CA PHE A 21 2.00 -15.21 -12.47
C PHE A 21 2.86 -15.03 -13.73
N LYS A 22 3.77 -15.98 -14.02
CA LYS A 22 4.53 -15.97 -15.28
C LYS A 22 3.64 -16.11 -16.52
N ILE A 23 2.60 -16.95 -16.48
CA ILE A 23 1.62 -17.09 -17.56
C ILE A 23 0.85 -15.77 -17.75
N ALA A 24 0.43 -15.13 -16.65
CA ALA A 24 -0.24 -13.85 -16.66
C ALA A 24 0.63 -12.79 -17.38
N GLU A 25 1.91 -12.68 -17.02
CA GLU A 25 2.83 -11.74 -17.67
C GLU A 25 3.06 -12.04 -19.16
N ILE A 26 3.02 -13.31 -19.58
CA ILE A 26 3.04 -13.68 -21.02
C ILE A 26 1.78 -13.16 -21.72
N HIS A 27 0.60 -13.33 -21.13
CA HIS A 27 -0.65 -12.80 -21.69
C HIS A 27 -0.64 -11.27 -21.76
N LYS A 28 -0.14 -10.61 -20.71
CA LYS A 28 0.06 -9.15 -20.69
C LYS A 28 0.98 -8.68 -21.81
N ALA A 29 2.13 -9.34 -22.00
CA ALA A 29 3.09 -9.00 -23.06
C ALA A 29 2.51 -9.24 -24.47
N ALA A 30 1.61 -10.21 -24.62
CA ALA A 30 0.88 -10.47 -25.87
C ALA A 30 -0.34 -9.55 -26.07
N ASN A 31 -0.60 -8.61 -25.15
CA ASN A 31 -1.79 -7.76 -25.09
C ASN A 31 -3.12 -8.54 -25.00
N ASP A 32 -3.08 -9.77 -24.51
CA ASP A 32 -4.27 -10.60 -24.23
C ASP A 32 -4.77 -10.29 -22.82
N MET A 33 -5.39 -9.12 -22.69
CA MET A 33 -5.88 -8.61 -21.41
C MET A 33 -6.97 -9.48 -20.75
N PRO A 34 -7.91 -10.11 -21.49
CA PRO A 34 -8.85 -11.06 -20.90
C PRO A 34 -8.16 -12.24 -20.22
N LEU A 35 -7.21 -12.91 -20.88
CA LEU A 35 -6.49 -14.03 -20.28
C LEU A 35 -5.54 -13.59 -19.16
N TYR A 36 -4.91 -12.41 -19.29
CA TYR A 36 -4.11 -11.84 -18.22
C TYR A 36 -4.92 -11.74 -16.92
N ARG A 37 -6.10 -11.12 -16.99
CA ARG A 37 -6.98 -10.93 -15.82
C ARG A 37 -7.55 -12.24 -15.30
N GLN A 38 -7.83 -13.19 -16.18
CA GLN A 38 -8.28 -14.52 -15.75
C GLN A 38 -7.22 -15.21 -14.88
N GLU A 39 -5.95 -15.16 -15.27
CA GLU A 39 -4.87 -15.74 -14.46
C GLU A 39 -4.68 -14.99 -13.13
N LEU A 40 -4.82 -13.66 -13.12
CA LEU A 40 -4.79 -12.88 -11.87
C LEU A 40 -5.92 -13.27 -10.92
N ALA A 41 -7.14 -13.45 -11.44
CA ALA A 41 -8.28 -13.87 -10.63
C ALA A 41 -8.07 -15.28 -10.04
N GLU A 42 -7.49 -16.20 -10.81
CA GLU A 42 -7.12 -17.52 -10.29
C GLU A 42 -6.04 -17.45 -9.21
N ILE A 43 -5.05 -16.56 -9.34
CA ILE A 43 -4.03 -16.34 -8.29
C ILE A 43 -4.69 -15.91 -6.98
N VAL A 44 -5.62 -14.95 -7.05
CA VAL A 44 -6.36 -14.45 -5.88
C VAL A 44 -7.18 -15.56 -5.24
N ARG A 45 -7.94 -16.31 -6.06
CA ARG A 45 -8.78 -17.42 -5.58
C ARG A 45 -7.93 -18.52 -4.91
N ILE A 46 -6.83 -18.92 -5.52
CA ILE A 46 -5.95 -19.96 -4.99
C ILE A 46 -5.29 -19.52 -3.68
N ASP A 47 -4.84 -18.26 -3.54
CA ASP A 47 -4.29 -17.76 -2.25
C ASP A 47 -5.36 -17.75 -1.15
N ALA A 48 -6.59 -17.34 -1.47
CA ALA A 48 -7.71 -17.35 -0.53
C ALA A 48 -8.05 -18.78 -0.06
N ASP A 49 -7.97 -19.76 -0.97
CA ASP A 49 -8.24 -21.18 -0.71
C ASP A 49 -7.03 -21.95 -0.13
N ALA A 50 -5.84 -21.33 -0.06
CA ALA A 50 -4.58 -22.02 0.26
C ALA A 50 -4.50 -22.56 1.70
N GLY A 51 -5.32 -22.03 2.61
CA GLY A 51 -5.36 -22.44 4.02
C GLY A 51 -3.95 -22.47 4.64
N PRO A 52 -3.47 -23.63 5.16
CA PRO A 52 -2.15 -23.73 5.77
C PRO A 52 -0.97 -23.63 4.78
N GLU A 53 -1.19 -23.78 3.47
CA GLU A 53 -0.15 -23.58 2.45
C GLU A 53 0.05 -22.11 2.06
N ARG A 54 -0.75 -21.20 2.63
CA ARG A 54 -0.61 -19.76 2.39
C ARG A 54 0.70 -19.24 3.01
N THR A 55 1.53 -18.59 2.20
CA THR A 55 2.81 -18.00 2.64
C THR A 55 2.80 -16.49 2.43
N GLY A 56 3.85 -15.79 2.93
CA GLY A 56 4.04 -14.37 2.61
C GLY A 56 4.19 -14.13 1.09
N ARG A 57 4.75 -15.10 0.37
CA ARG A 57 4.93 -15.03 -1.07
C ARG A 57 3.61 -15.17 -1.83
N THR A 58 2.79 -16.16 -1.49
CA THR A 58 1.46 -16.33 -2.11
C THR A 58 0.58 -15.11 -1.86
N ARG A 59 0.58 -14.62 -0.62
CA ARG A 59 -0.13 -13.40 -0.21
C ARG A 59 0.28 -12.19 -1.04
N THR A 60 1.58 -12.01 -1.27
CA THR A 60 2.10 -10.89 -2.07
C THR A 60 1.66 -10.98 -3.52
N LEU A 61 1.69 -12.18 -4.12
CA LEU A 61 1.21 -12.39 -5.49
C LEU A 61 -0.28 -12.10 -5.62
N ALA A 62 -1.08 -12.57 -4.65
CA ALA A 62 -2.51 -12.31 -4.62
C ALA A 62 -2.84 -10.84 -4.36
N ALA A 63 -2.11 -10.15 -3.47
CA ALA A 63 -2.29 -8.72 -3.22
C ALA A 63 -2.05 -7.88 -4.48
N ARG A 64 -0.94 -8.13 -5.18
CA ARG A 64 -0.60 -7.44 -6.44
C ARG A 64 -1.59 -7.76 -7.56
N SER A 65 -2.02 -9.02 -7.65
CA SER A 65 -3.05 -9.44 -8.62
C SER A 65 -4.39 -8.76 -8.33
N SER A 66 -4.78 -8.70 -7.05
CA SER A 66 -6.01 -8.04 -6.60
C SER A 66 -5.97 -6.54 -6.88
N LEU A 67 -4.82 -5.88 -6.68
CA LEU A 67 -4.66 -4.45 -7.01
C LEU A 67 -4.95 -4.16 -8.49
N VAL A 68 -4.39 -4.96 -9.40
CA VAL A 68 -4.64 -4.79 -10.84
C VAL A 68 -6.13 -5.00 -11.19
N LEU A 69 -6.79 -5.94 -10.53
CA LEU A 69 -8.23 -6.17 -10.73
C LEU A 69 -9.07 -5.03 -10.15
N ALA A 70 -8.70 -4.50 -8.98
CA ALA A 70 -9.36 -3.36 -8.36
C ALA A 70 -9.18 -2.07 -9.17
N GLU A 71 -8.01 -1.87 -9.79
CA GLU A 71 -7.76 -0.76 -10.72
C GLU A 71 -8.77 -0.77 -11.89
N GLN A 72 -9.18 -1.94 -12.38
CA GLN A 72 -10.22 -2.01 -13.41
C GLN A 72 -11.57 -1.52 -12.88
N ILE A 73 -11.96 -1.91 -11.67
CA ILE A 73 -13.23 -1.46 -11.05
C ILE A 73 -13.21 0.07 -10.88
N TYR A 74 -12.06 0.62 -10.48
CA TYR A 74 -11.84 2.07 -10.46
C TYR A 74 -12.02 2.69 -11.86
N GLN A 75 -11.46 2.11 -12.92
CA GLN A 75 -11.65 2.64 -14.28
C GLN A 75 -13.12 2.58 -14.74
N GLU A 76 -13.86 1.55 -14.35
CA GLU A 76 -15.31 1.47 -14.60
C GLU A 76 -16.07 2.61 -13.91
N PHE A 77 -15.68 2.97 -12.68
CA PHE A 77 -16.18 4.17 -12.02
C PHE A 77 -15.83 5.46 -12.78
N VAL A 78 -14.57 5.65 -13.17
CA VAL A 78 -14.12 6.87 -13.87
C VAL A 78 -14.83 7.07 -15.22
N ALA A 79 -15.17 5.97 -15.89
CA ALA A 79 -15.82 5.97 -17.20
C ALA A 79 -17.27 6.51 -17.15
N VAL A 80 -18.00 6.30 -16.06
CA VAL A 80 -19.38 6.82 -15.90
C VAL A 80 -19.35 8.34 -15.73
N LYS A 81 -20.15 9.07 -16.51
CA LYS A 81 -20.26 10.53 -16.47
C LYS A 81 -21.65 10.96 -15.98
N LEU A 82 -21.71 12.03 -15.21
CA LEU A 82 -22.97 12.62 -14.75
C LEU A 82 -23.61 13.44 -15.88
N ARG A 83 -24.72 12.92 -16.43
CA ARG A 83 -25.44 13.44 -17.61
C ARG A 83 -26.95 13.40 -17.37
N GLN A 84 -27.72 14.07 -18.22
CA GLN A 84 -29.17 13.96 -18.16
C GLN A 84 -29.68 12.58 -18.62
N PRO A 85 -30.69 11.98 -17.95
CA PRO A 85 -31.31 12.42 -16.70
C PRO A 85 -30.38 12.27 -15.49
N PHE A 86 -30.13 13.38 -14.77
CA PHE A 86 -29.09 13.48 -13.74
C PHE A 86 -29.18 12.37 -12.67
N GLU A 87 -30.37 12.17 -12.11
CA GLU A 87 -30.60 11.19 -11.02
C GLU A 87 -30.19 9.76 -11.41
N THR A 88 -30.48 9.34 -12.64
CA THR A 88 -30.12 8.00 -13.13
C THR A 88 -28.61 7.85 -13.25
N SER A 89 -27.93 8.84 -13.84
CA SER A 89 -26.48 8.82 -13.98
C SER A 89 -25.76 8.94 -12.63
N LEU A 90 -26.33 9.69 -11.68
CA LEU A 90 -25.82 9.82 -10.32
C LEU A 90 -25.92 8.51 -9.55
N GLN A 91 -27.05 7.81 -9.66
CA GLN A 91 -27.24 6.51 -9.04
C GLN A 91 -26.22 5.49 -9.57
N GLU A 92 -26.04 5.41 -10.89
CA GLU A 92 -25.02 4.52 -11.49
C GLU A 92 -23.61 4.89 -11.01
N LYS A 93 -23.27 6.18 -11.03
CA LYS A 93 -21.95 6.66 -10.60
C LYS A 93 -21.67 6.31 -9.13
N LYS A 94 -22.65 6.49 -8.24
CA LYS A 94 -22.52 6.13 -6.81
C LYS A 94 -22.32 4.63 -6.63
N GLN A 95 -23.06 3.78 -7.34
CA GLN A 95 -22.86 2.32 -7.27
C GLN A 95 -21.45 1.91 -7.71
N ARG A 96 -20.93 2.51 -8.79
CA ARG A 96 -19.55 2.25 -9.24
C ARG A 96 -18.51 2.78 -8.26
N MET A 97 -18.77 3.94 -7.66
CA MET A 97 -17.93 4.52 -6.62
C MET A 97 -17.81 3.58 -5.42
N ASP A 98 -18.94 3.08 -4.92
CA ASP A 98 -18.99 2.15 -3.78
C ASP A 98 -18.21 0.86 -4.10
N ALA A 99 -18.39 0.31 -5.30
CA ALA A 99 -17.65 -0.87 -5.75
C ALA A 99 -16.13 -0.61 -5.83
N ALA A 100 -15.70 0.56 -6.30
CA ALA A 100 -14.28 0.93 -6.36
C ALA A 100 -13.68 1.09 -4.95
N ILE A 101 -14.40 1.75 -4.04
CA ILE A 101 -13.98 1.88 -2.64
C ILE A 101 -13.87 0.52 -1.96
N GLU A 102 -14.87 -0.35 -2.10
CA GLU A 102 -14.87 -1.70 -1.53
C GLU A 102 -13.71 -2.55 -2.08
N ALA A 103 -13.48 -2.49 -3.39
CA ALA A 103 -12.39 -3.20 -4.03
C ALA A 103 -11.03 -2.76 -3.48
N MET A 104 -10.79 -1.45 -3.31
CA MET A 104 -9.55 -0.93 -2.76
C MET A 104 -9.41 -1.22 -1.25
N ASP A 105 -10.47 -1.05 -0.47
CA ASP A 105 -10.48 -1.32 0.97
C ASP A 105 -10.12 -2.79 1.27
N SER A 106 -10.62 -3.73 0.45
CA SER A 106 -10.29 -5.15 0.57
C SER A 106 -8.78 -5.44 0.47
N LEU A 107 -8.02 -4.59 -0.22
CA LEU A 107 -6.58 -4.76 -0.41
C LEU A 107 -5.78 -4.47 0.87
N VAL A 108 -6.33 -3.65 1.78
CA VAL A 108 -5.69 -3.33 3.06
C VAL A 108 -5.47 -4.59 3.89
N GLY A 109 -6.39 -5.57 3.80
CA GLY A 109 -6.31 -6.84 4.51
C GLY A 109 -5.15 -7.76 4.09
N TYR A 110 -4.44 -7.47 2.99
CA TYR A 110 -3.22 -8.18 2.63
C TYR A 110 -2.00 -7.75 3.46
N GLU A 111 -2.04 -6.58 4.11
CA GLU A 111 -0.96 -6.04 4.94
C GLU A 111 0.38 -5.87 4.16
N ILE A 112 0.30 -5.68 2.85
CA ILE A 112 1.46 -5.43 1.99
C ILE A 112 1.58 -3.92 1.76
N GLY A 113 2.59 -3.28 2.34
CA GLY A 113 2.71 -1.82 2.37
C GLY A 113 2.55 -1.14 1.02
N GLU A 114 3.21 -1.63 -0.04
CA GLU A 114 3.06 -1.10 -1.40
C GLU A 114 1.60 -1.14 -1.90
N VAL A 115 0.89 -2.22 -1.62
CA VAL A 115 -0.51 -2.42 -2.02
C VAL A 115 -1.45 -1.57 -1.15
N THR A 116 -1.20 -1.46 0.15
CA THR A 116 -1.96 -0.59 1.05
C THR A 116 -1.83 0.89 0.65
N ALA A 117 -0.63 1.33 0.26
CA ALA A 117 -0.40 2.68 -0.23
C ALA A 117 -1.12 2.95 -1.56
N ALA A 118 -1.10 1.97 -2.48
CA ALA A 118 -1.85 2.05 -3.74
C ALA A 118 -3.36 2.15 -3.51
N ALA A 119 -3.90 1.27 -2.66
CA ALA A 119 -5.32 1.25 -2.29
C ALA A 119 -5.77 2.59 -1.69
N THR A 120 -4.99 3.11 -0.73
CA THR A 120 -5.28 4.40 -0.08
C THR A 120 -5.27 5.56 -1.09
N TYR A 121 -4.30 5.56 -2.02
CA TYR A 121 -4.26 6.53 -3.11
C TYR A 121 -5.51 6.44 -4.01
N TYR A 122 -5.88 5.24 -4.46
CA TYR A 122 -7.06 5.08 -5.34
C TYR A 122 -8.39 5.39 -4.64
N MET A 123 -8.51 5.13 -3.34
CA MET A 123 -9.69 5.56 -2.57
C MET A 123 -9.78 7.09 -2.56
N ALA A 124 -8.66 7.79 -2.34
CA ALA A 124 -8.60 9.24 -2.39
C ALA A 124 -9.02 9.79 -3.76
N GLU A 125 -8.46 9.22 -4.83
CA GLU A 125 -8.76 9.63 -6.20
C GLU A 125 -10.22 9.32 -6.58
N THR A 126 -10.80 8.24 -6.06
CA THR A 126 -12.24 7.93 -6.25
C THR A 126 -13.12 9.04 -5.69
N TYR A 127 -12.83 9.51 -4.47
CA TYR A 127 -13.54 10.63 -3.87
C TYR A 127 -13.34 11.94 -4.63
N PHE A 128 -12.10 12.23 -5.04
CA PHE A 128 -11.79 13.45 -5.79
C PHE A 128 -12.46 13.46 -7.17
N ASP A 129 -12.42 12.34 -7.89
CA ASP A 129 -13.03 12.22 -9.21
C ASP A 129 -14.55 12.35 -9.13
N PHE A 130 -15.19 11.84 -8.06
CA PHE A 130 -16.61 12.05 -7.83
C PHE A 130 -16.94 13.53 -7.62
N ARG A 131 -16.16 14.23 -6.77
CA ARG A 131 -16.26 15.69 -6.59
C ARG A 131 -16.10 16.44 -7.91
N ARG A 132 -15.11 16.09 -8.72
CA ARG A 132 -14.88 16.72 -10.02
C ARG A 132 -16.06 16.51 -10.95
N ASP A 133 -16.58 15.29 -11.01
CA ASP A 133 -17.68 14.93 -11.89
C ASP A 133 -18.98 15.63 -11.47
N LEU A 134 -19.23 15.90 -10.18
CA LEU A 134 -20.33 16.75 -9.70
C LEU A 134 -20.21 18.18 -10.25
N ALA A 135 -19.05 18.81 -10.10
CA ALA A 135 -18.81 20.17 -10.59
C ALA A 135 -18.89 20.27 -12.14
N GLN A 136 -18.55 19.19 -12.85
CA GLN A 136 -18.57 19.10 -14.31
C GLN A 136 -19.88 18.54 -14.88
N SER A 137 -20.86 18.22 -14.03
CA SER A 137 -22.12 17.60 -14.45
C SER A 137 -22.93 18.50 -15.38
N GLU A 138 -23.79 17.89 -16.19
CA GLU A 138 -24.64 18.62 -17.15
C GLU A 138 -25.73 19.44 -16.43
N ARG A 139 -25.76 20.76 -16.67
CA ARG A 139 -26.76 21.67 -16.10
C ARG A 139 -28.10 21.53 -16.83
N PRO A 140 -29.25 21.58 -16.13
CA PRO A 140 -30.55 21.62 -16.80
C PRO A 140 -30.66 22.87 -17.70
N ALA A 141 -31.12 22.68 -18.95
CA ALA A 141 -31.16 23.75 -19.95
C ALA A 141 -32.25 24.80 -19.70
N ASP A 142 -33.25 24.47 -18.88
CA ASP A 142 -34.45 25.29 -18.66
C ASP A 142 -34.38 26.16 -17.39
N LEU A 143 -33.18 26.36 -16.82
CA LEU A 143 -33.00 27.21 -15.64
C LEU A 143 -32.75 28.67 -16.03
N GLU A 144 -33.47 29.58 -15.38
CA GLU A 144 -33.16 31.02 -15.44
C GLU A 144 -31.80 31.30 -14.77
N PRO A 145 -31.09 32.39 -15.13
CA PRO A 145 -29.74 32.64 -14.65
C PRO A 145 -29.56 32.64 -13.13
N ALA A 146 -30.56 33.13 -12.38
CA ALA A 146 -30.52 33.13 -10.91
C ALA A 146 -30.65 31.72 -10.32
N ASP A 147 -31.52 30.90 -10.91
CA ASP A 147 -31.74 29.51 -10.49
C ASP A 147 -30.53 28.63 -10.86
N LEU A 148 -29.88 28.91 -11.98
CA LEU A 148 -28.64 28.25 -12.38
C LEU A 148 -27.52 28.49 -11.37
N GLN A 149 -27.34 29.72 -10.91
CA GLN A 149 -26.31 30.05 -9.91
C GLN A 149 -26.57 29.33 -8.59
N GLU A 150 -27.82 29.27 -8.15
CA GLU A 150 -28.21 28.56 -6.94
C GLU A 150 -27.99 27.04 -7.06
N TYR A 151 -28.27 26.48 -8.23
CA TYR A 151 -27.98 25.09 -8.55
C TYR A 151 -26.48 24.77 -8.50
N GLU A 152 -25.64 25.62 -9.11
CA GLU A 152 -24.19 25.45 -9.08
C GLU A 152 -23.62 25.55 -7.66
N ARG A 153 -24.10 26.51 -6.86
CA ARG A 153 -23.73 26.62 -5.44
C ARG A 153 -24.09 25.36 -4.65
N SER A 154 -25.28 24.81 -4.89
CA SER A 154 -25.73 23.57 -4.24
C SER A 154 -24.83 22.38 -4.59
N LEU A 155 -24.43 22.26 -5.86
CA LEU A 155 -23.48 21.21 -6.28
C LEU A 155 -22.11 21.37 -5.62
N GLU A 156 -21.60 22.59 -5.48
CA GLU A 156 -20.34 22.84 -4.77
C GLU A 156 -20.41 22.42 -3.30
N GLU A 157 -21.50 22.77 -2.61
CA GLU A 157 -21.76 22.39 -1.22
C GLU A 157 -21.85 20.86 -1.05
N GLU A 158 -22.50 20.17 -1.99
CA GLU A 158 -22.56 18.70 -2.00
C GLU A 158 -21.22 18.04 -2.34
N ALA A 159 -20.38 18.68 -3.15
CA ALA A 159 -19.11 18.14 -3.58
C ALA A 159 -18.00 18.29 -2.51
N PHE A 160 -18.09 19.30 -1.65
CA PHE A 160 -17.09 19.64 -0.63
C PHE A 160 -16.71 18.47 0.31
N PRO A 161 -17.66 17.69 0.88
CA PRO A 161 -17.31 16.56 1.75
C PRO A 161 -16.46 15.49 1.07
N PHE A 162 -16.55 15.34 -0.25
CA PHE A 162 -15.75 14.38 -1.00
C PHE A 162 -14.33 14.88 -1.24
N GLU A 163 -14.13 16.20 -1.42
CA GLU A 163 -12.80 16.81 -1.47
C GLU A 163 -12.06 16.60 -0.14
N GLU A 164 -12.72 16.87 0.98
CA GLU A 164 -12.15 16.68 2.32
C GLU A 164 -11.73 15.22 2.57
N ARG A 165 -12.56 14.25 2.13
CA ARG A 165 -12.21 12.82 2.21
C ARG A 165 -11.01 12.45 1.34
N ALA A 166 -10.93 13.00 0.12
CA ALA A 166 -9.80 12.77 -0.76
C ALA A 166 -8.49 13.29 -0.14
N ILE A 167 -8.51 14.53 0.35
CA ILE A 167 -7.37 15.15 1.05
C ILE A 167 -6.97 14.28 2.23
N HIS A 168 -7.91 13.89 3.08
CA HIS A 168 -7.63 13.09 4.27
C HIS A 168 -6.96 11.74 3.94
N LEU A 169 -7.41 11.06 2.88
CA LEU A 169 -6.82 9.78 2.47
C LEU A 169 -5.43 9.96 1.86
N HIS A 170 -5.20 11.02 1.07
CA HIS A 170 -3.83 11.32 0.62
C HIS A 170 -2.91 11.64 1.80
N GLU A 171 -3.38 12.38 2.82
CA GLU A 171 -2.63 12.62 4.06
C GLU A 171 -2.31 11.29 4.77
N LYS A 172 -3.30 10.39 4.91
CA LYS A 172 -3.11 9.05 5.49
C LYS A 172 -2.04 8.25 4.75
N ASN A 173 -2.00 8.35 3.42
CA ASN A 173 -0.96 7.69 2.64
C ASN A 173 0.43 8.27 2.97
N LEU A 174 0.54 9.60 3.08
CA LEU A 174 1.79 10.28 3.47
C LEU A 174 2.25 9.91 4.88
N GLU A 175 1.32 9.67 5.82
CA GLU A 175 1.65 9.23 7.17
C GLU A 175 2.44 7.90 7.20
N MET A 176 2.28 7.04 6.19
CA MET A 176 3.00 5.76 6.09
C MET A 176 4.52 5.93 5.95
N MET A 177 5.00 7.10 5.52
CA MET A 177 6.44 7.43 5.53
C MET A 177 7.05 7.34 6.92
N ARG A 178 6.27 7.65 7.97
CA ARG A 178 6.75 7.51 9.37
C ARG A 178 7.01 6.05 9.75
N ALA A 179 6.36 5.11 9.08
CA ALA A 179 6.59 3.68 9.24
C ALA A 179 7.69 3.13 8.31
N GLY A 180 8.43 4.01 7.62
CA GLY A 180 9.52 3.63 6.70
C GLY A 180 9.05 3.17 5.32
N LEU A 181 7.77 3.33 4.99
CA LEU A 181 7.25 3.04 3.67
C LEU A 181 7.40 4.28 2.77
N PHE A 182 8.20 4.16 1.71
CA PHE A 182 8.29 5.17 0.66
C PHE A 182 8.23 4.48 -0.69
N ASN A 183 7.26 4.87 -1.52
CA ASN A 183 7.00 4.28 -2.83
C ASN A 183 6.28 5.28 -3.73
N ALA A 184 6.11 4.93 -5.01
CA ALA A 184 5.51 5.79 -6.02
C ALA A 184 4.06 6.22 -5.71
N TRP A 185 3.29 5.46 -4.91
CA TRP A 185 1.91 5.83 -4.56
C TRP A 185 1.87 6.91 -3.48
N ILE A 186 2.84 6.91 -2.58
CA ILE A 186 3.02 7.97 -1.59
C ILE A 186 3.47 9.26 -2.28
N GLU A 187 4.41 9.15 -3.23
CA GLU A 187 4.83 10.29 -4.07
C GLU A 187 3.62 10.88 -4.82
N LYS A 188 2.82 10.04 -5.49
CA LYS A 188 1.57 10.50 -6.13
C LYS A 188 0.62 11.19 -5.16
N SER A 189 0.43 10.66 -3.94
CA SER A 189 -0.40 11.35 -2.93
C SER A 189 0.15 12.70 -2.54
N LEU A 190 1.48 12.85 -2.43
CA LEU A 190 2.12 14.13 -2.14
C LEU A 190 1.90 15.14 -3.27
N ASP A 191 2.05 14.73 -4.52
CA ASP A 191 1.79 15.57 -5.69
C ASP A 191 0.35 16.08 -5.69
N ARG A 192 -0.62 15.19 -5.42
CA ARG A 192 -2.04 15.55 -5.33
C ARG A 192 -2.31 16.51 -4.17
N LEU A 193 -1.70 16.30 -3.00
CA LEU A 193 -1.81 17.24 -1.88
C LEU A 193 -1.22 18.62 -2.20
N ALA A 194 -0.15 18.69 -3.00
CA ALA A 194 0.43 19.95 -3.45
C ALA A 194 -0.53 20.72 -4.38
N GLU A 195 -1.35 20.02 -5.16
CA GLU A 195 -2.42 20.63 -5.97
C GLU A 195 -3.62 21.06 -5.12
N LEU A 196 -4.08 20.20 -4.21
CA LEU A 196 -5.31 20.41 -3.43
C LEU A 196 -5.13 21.42 -2.30
N VAL A 197 -4.00 21.38 -1.61
CA VAL A 197 -3.70 22.24 -0.45
C VAL A 197 -2.30 22.84 -0.59
N PRO A 198 -2.07 23.70 -1.62
CA PRO A 198 -0.74 24.18 -1.98
C PRO A 198 -0.05 24.92 -0.85
N GLY A 199 -0.80 25.71 -0.06
CA GLY A 199 -0.24 26.44 1.08
C GLY A 199 0.45 25.55 2.13
N ARG A 200 0.10 24.26 2.17
CA ARG A 200 0.69 23.28 3.09
C ARG A 200 1.75 22.39 2.42
N TYR A 201 1.50 21.94 1.19
CA TYR A 201 2.29 20.89 0.55
C TYR A 201 3.12 21.33 -0.66
N ALA A 202 2.83 22.45 -1.31
CA ALA A 202 3.60 22.95 -2.46
C ALA A 202 4.89 23.68 -2.03
N LYS A 203 5.63 23.13 -1.06
CA LYS A 203 6.93 23.65 -0.64
C LYS A 203 7.99 23.09 -1.58
N GLN A 204 8.64 23.97 -2.35
CA GLN A 204 9.83 23.59 -3.10
C GLN A 204 10.89 23.15 -2.09
N GLU A 205 11.34 21.90 -2.17
CA GLU A 205 12.60 21.53 -1.51
C GLU A 205 13.70 22.34 -2.20
N MET A 206 14.25 23.33 -1.50
CA MET A 206 15.58 23.80 -1.86
C MET A 206 16.50 22.61 -1.59
N SER A 207 16.90 21.93 -2.66
CA SER A 207 18.00 20.97 -2.60
C SER A 207 19.24 21.75 -2.16
N ASP A 208 19.49 21.81 -0.86
CA ASP A 208 20.80 22.19 -0.34
C ASP A 208 21.80 21.25 -1.00
N GLY A 209 22.70 21.85 -1.76
CA GLY A 209 23.54 21.16 -2.73
C GLY A 209 24.25 19.94 -2.15
N PHE A 210 24.49 18.98 -3.06
CA PHE A 210 25.42 17.86 -2.90
C PHE A 210 26.50 18.16 -1.85
N LEU A 211 26.39 17.51 -0.68
CA LEU A 211 27.45 17.52 0.34
C LEU A 211 28.61 16.69 -0.21
N ASP A 212 29.55 17.34 -0.89
CA ASP A 212 30.82 16.73 -1.24
C ASP A 212 31.62 16.50 0.04
N ALA A 213 31.95 15.23 0.29
CA ALA A 213 32.71 14.70 1.42
C ALA A 213 32.01 14.70 2.80
N ILE A 214 31.51 13.52 3.19
CA ILE A 214 31.52 13.11 4.59
C ILE A 214 32.99 12.85 4.94
N ASP A 215 33.61 13.82 5.62
CA ASP A 215 34.96 13.64 6.17
C ASP A 215 34.99 12.36 7.01
N SER A 216 35.90 11.45 6.64
CA SER A 216 36.05 10.16 7.28
C SER A 216 36.36 10.34 8.76
N TYR A 217 35.42 10.00 9.64
CA TYR A 217 35.68 9.88 11.06
C TYR A 217 36.60 8.67 11.28
N VAL A 218 37.92 8.91 11.40
CA VAL A 218 38.85 7.89 11.86
C VAL A 218 38.63 7.71 13.36
N TYR A 219 37.98 6.61 13.74
CA TYR A 219 37.88 6.20 15.13
C TYR A 219 39.28 5.94 15.69
N ARG A 220 39.80 6.84 16.52
CA ARG A 220 41.01 6.60 17.32
C ARG A 220 40.58 5.89 18.60
N HIS A 221 40.80 4.58 18.67
CA HIS A 221 40.65 3.83 19.92
C HIS A 221 41.48 4.51 21.04
N PRO A 222 40.92 4.72 22.25
CA PRO A 222 41.70 5.21 23.37
C PRO A 222 42.78 4.19 23.76
N VAL A 223 44.01 4.66 23.95
CA VAL A 223 45.14 3.88 24.45
C VAL A 223 44.84 3.45 25.89
N PRO A 224 44.88 2.15 26.24
CA PRO A 224 44.70 1.73 27.63
C PRO A 224 45.88 2.21 28.51
N PRO A 225 45.63 2.66 29.74
CA PRO A 225 46.70 3.10 30.64
C PRO A 225 47.59 1.92 31.08
N PRO A 226 48.89 2.16 31.33
CA PRO A 226 49.84 1.11 31.70
C PRO A 226 49.53 0.52 33.07
N SER A 227 49.62 -0.81 33.14
CA SER A 227 49.42 -1.63 34.34
C SER A 227 50.56 -1.43 35.35
N SER A 228 50.27 -0.88 36.53
CA SER A 228 51.17 -0.89 37.68
C SER A 228 50.87 -2.09 38.58
N ALA A 229 51.82 -3.02 38.70
CA ALA A 229 51.82 -4.09 39.69
C ALA A 229 52.58 -3.67 40.97
N THR A 230 52.30 -4.39 42.07
CA THR A 230 52.93 -4.44 43.42
C THR A 230 52.43 -3.38 44.43
N SER A 231 52.21 -3.65 45.73
CA SER A 231 52.19 -4.86 46.58
C SER A 231 51.62 -4.48 47.98
N ASP A 232 51.31 -5.50 48.78
CA ASP A 232 51.16 -5.54 50.25
C ASP A 232 49.83 -5.14 50.93
N GLY A 233 49.21 -6.17 51.55
CA GLY A 233 49.12 -6.19 53.02
C GLY A 233 47.73 -6.32 53.65
N ALA A 234 47.52 -7.46 54.33
CA ALA A 234 46.66 -7.69 55.51
C ALA A 234 45.29 -8.37 55.29
N ASP A 235 45.35 -9.70 55.38
CA ASP A 235 44.65 -10.58 56.34
C ASP A 235 43.20 -10.27 56.76
N ALA A 236 42.30 -11.18 56.38
CA ALA A 236 41.29 -11.86 57.22
C ALA A 236 40.08 -12.30 56.37
N THR A 237 40.05 -13.57 56.00
CA THR A 237 38.81 -14.33 55.73
C THR A 237 38.25 -14.83 57.09
N PRO A 238 37.04 -15.44 57.23
CA PRO A 238 36.14 -16.01 56.21
C PRO A 238 34.64 -15.66 56.52
N ARG A 239 33.57 -16.13 55.87
CA ARG A 239 33.16 -17.46 55.41
C ARG A 239 31.88 -17.35 54.54
N ILE A 240 31.85 -18.14 53.45
CA ILE A 240 30.84 -19.18 53.11
C ILE A 240 29.40 -18.66 52.85
N ASP A 241 28.72 -18.93 51.72
CA ASP A 241 28.53 -20.24 51.08
C ASP A 241 27.98 -20.12 49.64
N SER A 242 28.29 -21.14 48.83
CA SER A 242 27.40 -21.83 47.86
C SER A 242 26.74 -21.06 46.70
N ALA A 243 26.66 -21.52 45.44
CA ALA A 243 27.17 -22.65 44.65
C ALA A 243 26.67 -22.37 43.18
N PRO A 244 26.82 -23.24 42.16
CA PRO A 244 27.56 -22.91 40.94
C PRO A 244 26.72 -22.87 39.66
N ALA A 245 27.41 -22.49 38.58
CA ALA A 245 26.95 -22.45 37.20
C ALA A 245 27.01 -23.82 36.47
N THR A 246 26.27 -23.85 35.35
CA THR A 246 26.63 -24.46 34.04
C THR A 246 25.92 -25.75 33.61
N GLN A 247 25.13 -25.58 32.53
CA GLN A 247 24.80 -26.40 31.33
C GLN A 247 25.56 -27.74 31.05
N PRO A 248 25.27 -28.49 29.95
CA PRO A 248 24.00 -29.03 29.40
C PRO A 248 24.11 -30.51 28.89
N ALA A 249 23.05 -30.97 28.21
CA ALA A 249 22.99 -31.98 27.12
C ALA A 249 22.81 -33.51 27.39
N SER A 250 21.66 -34.00 26.89
CA SER A 250 21.40 -35.16 25.99
C SER A 250 21.97 -36.57 26.31
N THR A 251 21.11 -37.58 26.49
CA THR A 251 20.80 -38.68 25.53
C THR A 251 20.06 -39.88 26.18
N ALA A 252 19.04 -40.37 25.44
CA ALA A 252 18.62 -41.76 25.13
C ALA A 252 18.52 -42.93 26.16
N GLY A 253 17.45 -43.73 25.98
CA GLY A 253 17.26 -45.13 26.41
C GLY A 253 16.42 -45.27 27.69
N GLY A 254 15.28 -45.97 27.78
CA GLY A 254 14.81 -47.14 27.08
C GLY A 254 14.52 -48.22 28.15
N HIS A 255 13.24 -48.47 28.45
CA HIS A 255 12.63 -49.74 28.86
C HIS A 255 11.13 -49.54 29.10
#